data_AF-A0A1F5H470-F1
#
_entry.id   AF-A0A1F5H470-F1
#
_cell.length_a   1.000
_cell.length_b   1.000
_cell.length_c   1.000
_cell.angle_alpha   90.00
_cell.angle_beta   90.00
_cell.angle_gamma   90.00
#
_symmetry.space_group_name_H-M   'P 1'
#
loop_
_entity.id
_entity.type
_entity.pdbx_description
1 polymer ?
#
loop_
_entity_poly.entity_id
_entity_poly.type
_entity_poly.pdbx_seq_one_letter_code
_entity_poly.pdbx_strand_id
1 'polypeptide(L)'
;MTLDLMRFAARIFFPILFLAITYYLPLTTLDAFAQGEFQTDYQVTYAVGLNGTTNISQNITLKNKTANYYADKFELKIGSVKVENVQAKDTTGQLSTDVKFEGNTTIISVKFNQRVIGIDKTLPFSLSYSSPEIVTRSGQIWEISIPRLAKSADIASYTAKVSVPVIFGEVAFTIPKPEGQTVLGSQQEFTFTKEQLFQSGIAMSFGKNQVFSFELKYFLENNNLTNQYDYITLPPDNTYQRIVLQKIEPAPLDVTVDTDGNFLAKYKLLPRQQLNVTAKGNVEVFSKPFRKIEKELTSEEKERYTGPQKYWETDIALVKDKANELKTPQAIYNFVANSLSYNQERLKQPKIERKGAASALLTPNDAVCMEFTDLFVALARAAGIPAREVEGYAFTQNERLKPLSLTFAGGDILHAWPEYWDDNLGWIQVDPTWGSTSGGLDYFNKLDFNHITFVQRGSSSTSPLPPGSYKRQDNLQERNVFVSFAQELPIITSTPQLSLDIPEKILSGVPVKVTANIKNIGSTSIIGEEIILTSTKLKIITKAKEQIKILPPYSQKSFEFSLGGGKLFSDSQDTLVLSYGGVEISHPIKILPIYKLVLLPAFETALIIALILIVIGFALYYKINKRNLKFHQK
;
A
#
# COMPACT_ATOMS: atom_id res chain seq x y z
N MET A 1 89.00 9.36 -8.13
CA MET A 1 88.06 8.29 -7.69
C MET A 1 86.63 8.81 -7.54
N THR A 2 86.17 9.69 -8.43
CA THR A 2 84.89 10.42 -8.25
C THR A 2 84.01 10.45 -9.51
N LEU A 3 84.55 10.10 -10.70
CA LEU A 3 83.77 10.04 -11.93
C LEU A 3 83.24 8.62 -12.26
N ASP A 4 84.00 7.57 -11.93
CA ASP A 4 83.58 6.18 -12.20
C ASP A 4 82.47 5.69 -11.26
N LEU A 5 82.44 6.18 -10.01
CA LEU A 5 81.39 5.82 -9.06
C LEU A 5 80.02 6.38 -9.47
N MET A 6 79.99 7.59 -10.06
CA MET A 6 78.76 8.21 -10.58
C MET A 6 78.25 7.50 -11.85
N ARG A 7 79.14 7.02 -12.72
CA ARG A 7 78.77 6.26 -13.91
C ARG A 7 78.22 4.87 -13.58
N PHE A 8 78.72 4.24 -12.52
CA PHE A 8 78.21 2.96 -12.03
C PHE A 8 76.84 3.11 -11.35
N ALA A 9 76.66 4.15 -10.53
CA ALA A 9 75.38 4.47 -9.91
C ALA A 9 74.29 4.76 -10.96
N ALA A 10 74.59 5.55 -12.00
CA ALA A 10 73.62 5.85 -13.07
C ALA A 10 73.19 4.62 -13.89
N ARG A 11 74.09 3.63 -14.07
CA ARG A 11 73.78 2.37 -14.78
C ARG A 11 72.89 1.41 -13.98
N ILE A 12 72.85 1.54 -12.66
CA ILE A 12 71.99 0.74 -11.78
C ILE A 12 70.68 1.48 -11.48
N PHE A 13 70.70 2.81 -11.35
CA PHE A 13 69.52 3.60 -11.03
C PHE A 13 68.50 3.64 -12.18
N PHE A 14 68.96 3.74 -13.42
CA PHE A 14 68.06 3.80 -14.57
C PHE A 14 67.21 2.54 -14.78
N PRO A 15 67.76 1.30 -14.75
CA PRO A 15 66.94 0.10 -14.90
C PRO A 15 66.03 -0.14 -13.69
N ILE A 16 66.43 0.25 -12.46
CA ILE A 16 65.59 0.11 -11.26
C ILE A 16 64.43 1.12 -11.28
N LEU A 17 64.68 2.36 -11.72
CA LEU A 17 63.62 3.36 -11.92
C LEU A 17 62.65 2.94 -13.03
N PHE A 18 63.16 2.33 -14.10
CA PHE A 18 62.32 1.80 -15.19
C PHE A 18 61.48 0.58 -14.74
N LEU A 19 62.03 -0.29 -13.88
CA LEU A 19 61.28 -1.40 -13.28
C LEU A 19 60.23 -0.94 -12.25
N ALA A 20 60.53 0.12 -11.50
CA ALA A 20 59.58 0.69 -10.54
C ALA A 20 58.42 1.43 -11.24
N ILE A 21 58.69 2.11 -12.36
CA ILE A 21 57.63 2.79 -13.13
C ILE A 21 56.71 1.77 -13.83
N THR A 22 57.23 0.63 -14.32
CA THR A 22 56.39 -0.42 -14.92
C THR A 22 55.61 -1.25 -13.91
N TYR A 23 56.05 -1.33 -12.64
CA TYR A 23 55.32 -2.04 -11.57
C TYR A 23 54.19 -1.21 -10.94
N TYR A 24 54.23 0.13 -11.04
CA TYR A 24 53.24 1.05 -10.47
C TYR A 24 52.32 1.72 -11.49
N LEU A 25 52.47 1.46 -12.79
CA LEU A 25 51.45 1.78 -13.79
C LEU A 25 50.41 0.65 -13.79
N PRO A 26 49.21 0.84 -13.22
CA PRO A 26 48.15 -0.12 -13.47
C PRO A 26 47.94 -0.17 -14.98
N LEU A 27 48.13 -1.33 -15.60
CA LEU A 27 47.56 -1.60 -16.90
C LEU A 27 46.05 -1.45 -16.73
N THR A 28 45.54 -0.24 -16.90
CA THR A 28 44.14 -0.01 -17.16
C THR A 28 43.90 -0.63 -18.53
N THR A 29 43.47 -1.89 -18.54
CA THR A 29 42.76 -2.43 -19.68
C THR A 29 41.54 -1.54 -19.86
N LEU A 30 41.66 -0.53 -20.72
CA LEU A 30 40.49 0.11 -21.31
C LEU A 30 39.74 -1.03 -21.97
N ASP A 31 38.51 -1.28 -21.53
CA ASP A 31 37.62 -2.21 -22.21
C ASP A 31 37.53 -1.76 -23.68
N ALA A 32 38.25 -2.46 -24.55
CA ALA A 32 38.19 -2.25 -25.98
C ALA A 32 36.88 -2.90 -26.45
N PHE A 33 35.77 -2.18 -26.30
CA PHE A 33 34.52 -2.55 -26.95
C PHE A 33 34.78 -2.49 -28.46
N ALA A 34 34.73 -3.65 -29.13
CA ALA A 34 34.76 -3.71 -30.58
C ALA A 34 33.65 -2.78 -31.11
N GLN A 35 34.04 -1.75 -31.85
CA GLN A 35 33.10 -0.82 -32.47
C GLN A 35 32.30 -1.60 -33.51
N GLY A 36 30.99 -1.74 -33.32
CA GLY A 36 30.12 -2.45 -34.25
C GLY A 36 30.20 -1.88 -35.67
N GLU A 37 29.94 -2.73 -36.67
CA GLU A 37 30.09 -2.40 -38.09
C GLU A 37 29.11 -1.33 -38.56
N PHE A 38 28.04 -1.10 -37.78
CA PHE A 38 26.99 -0.15 -38.07
C PHE A 38 26.62 0.69 -36.85
N GLN A 39 25.95 1.81 -37.12
CA GLN A 39 25.41 2.72 -36.13
C GLN A 39 23.98 3.07 -36.53
N THR A 40 23.06 3.14 -35.58
CA THR A 40 21.64 3.37 -35.86
C THR A 40 21.08 4.55 -35.09
N ASP A 41 20.38 5.43 -35.81
CA ASP A 41 19.61 6.53 -35.25
C ASP A 41 18.11 6.25 -35.40
N TYR A 42 17.34 6.47 -34.34
CA TYR A 42 15.90 6.19 -34.29
C TYR A 42 15.09 7.42 -33.93
N GLN A 43 14.01 7.65 -34.69
CA GLN A 43 12.90 8.51 -34.31
C GLN A 43 11.62 7.68 -34.32
N VAL A 44 11.07 7.43 -33.14
CA VAL A 44 9.91 6.55 -32.96
C VAL A 44 8.70 7.36 -32.50
N THR A 45 7.57 7.20 -33.17
CA THR A 45 6.29 7.77 -32.78
C THR A 45 5.31 6.66 -32.45
N TYR A 46 4.74 6.71 -31.25
CA TYR A 46 3.63 5.88 -30.77
C TYR A 46 2.36 6.72 -30.81
N ALA A 47 1.54 6.54 -31.84
CA ALA A 47 0.27 7.25 -32.00
C ALA A 47 -0.88 6.39 -31.48
N VAL A 48 -1.45 6.79 -30.34
CA VAL A 48 -2.54 6.05 -29.68
C VAL A 48 -3.89 6.49 -30.25
N GLY A 49 -4.66 5.52 -30.76
CA GLY A 49 -6.03 5.73 -31.22
C GLY A 49 -7.05 5.78 -30.08
N LEU A 50 -8.26 6.27 -30.37
CA LEU A 50 -9.36 6.34 -29.40
C LEU A 50 -9.80 4.96 -28.86
N ASN A 51 -9.55 3.91 -29.63
CA ASN A 51 -9.85 2.53 -29.28
C ASN A 51 -8.69 1.83 -28.54
N GLY A 52 -7.58 2.52 -28.26
CA GLY A 52 -6.38 1.95 -27.64
C GLY A 52 -5.42 1.28 -28.63
N THR A 53 -5.78 1.07 -29.89
CA THR A 53 -4.83 0.57 -30.88
C THR A 53 -3.72 1.61 -31.08
N THR A 54 -2.47 1.18 -30.92
CA THR A 54 -1.31 2.05 -31.08
C THR A 54 -0.67 1.81 -32.43
N ASN A 55 -0.54 2.86 -33.23
CA ASN A 55 0.22 2.83 -34.48
C ASN A 55 1.64 3.32 -34.20
N ILE A 56 2.61 2.48 -34.48
CA ILE A 56 4.03 2.74 -34.26
C ILE A 56 4.68 3.04 -35.60
N SER A 57 5.39 4.16 -35.68
CA SER A 57 6.18 4.55 -36.84
C SER A 57 7.60 4.84 -36.40
N GLN A 58 8.57 4.18 -37.02
CA GLN A 58 9.99 4.36 -36.78
C GLN A 58 10.66 4.87 -38.05
N ASN A 59 11.30 6.04 -37.97
CA ASN A 59 12.26 6.48 -38.97
C ASN A 59 13.66 6.10 -38.48
N ILE A 60 14.34 5.26 -39.25
CA ILE A 60 15.61 4.64 -38.86
C ILE A 60 16.67 5.06 -39.87
N THR A 61 17.82 5.53 -39.39
CA THR A 61 18.99 5.79 -40.23
C THR A 61 20.10 4.83 -39.83
N LEU A 62 20.47 3.92 -40.74
CA LEU A 62 21.59 3.01 -40.55
C LEU A 62 22.85 3.62 -41.18
N LYS A 63 23.86 3.92 -40.38
CA LYS A 63 25.16 4.44 -40.80
C LYS A 63 26.20 3.33 -40.79
N ASN A 64 26.90 3.15 -41.91
CA ASN A 64 27.97 2.18 -42.05
C ASN A 64 29.29 2.72 -41.48
N LYS A 65 29.93 1.98 -40.57
CA LYS A 65 31.21 2.35 -39.96
C LYS A 65 32.42 1.70 -40.65
N THR A 66 32.18 0.83 -41.63
CA THR A 66 33.23 0.04 -42.30
C THR A 66 33.25 0.29 -43.80
N ALA A 67 34.40 0.04 -44.43
CA ALA A 67 34.55 0.23 -45.87
C ALA A 67 33.97 -0.94 -46.70
N ASN A 68 33.96 -2.15 -46.14
CA ASN A 68 33.79 -3.38 -46.93
C ASN A 68 32.51 -4.17 -46.63
N TYR A 69 31.79 -3.85 -45.55
CA TYR A 69 30.54 -4.52 -45.21
C TYR A 69 29.34 -3.70 -45.67
N TYR A 70 28.22 -4.38 -45.90
CA TYR A 70 26.90 -3.75 -46.08
C TYR A 70 25.86 -4.58 -45.33
N ALA A 71 24.77 -3.95 -44.90
CA ALA A 71 23.66 -4.66 -44.27
C ALA A 71 22.72 -5.24 -45.33
N ASP A 72 22.52 -6.55 -45.31
CA ASP A 72 21.55 -7.24 -46.19
C ASP A 72 20.13 -7.21 -45.60
N LYS A 73 20.03 -7.29 -44.28
CA LYS A 73 18.79 -7.26 -43.52
C LYS A 73 18.93 -6.51 -42.20
N PHE A 74 17.82 -6.08 -41.66
CA PHE A 74 17.68 -5.50 -40.32
C PHE A 74 16.70 -6.33 -39.50
N GLU A 75 17.02 -6.59 -38.24
CA GLU A 75 16.13 -7.31 -37.32
C GLU A 75 15.80 -6.45 -36.11
N LEU A 76 14.50 -6.21 -35.88
CA LEU A 76 14.00 -5.59 -34.68
C LEU A 76 13.39 -6.65 -33.76
N LYS A 77 13.88 -6.75 -32.53
CA LYS A 77 13.32 -7.61 -31.49
C LYS A 77 12.52 -6.79 -30.50
N ILE A 78 11.24 -7.09 -30.37
CA ILE A 78 10.31 -6.42 -29.45
C ILE A 78 9.87 -7.46 -28.42
N GLY A 79 10.22 -7.24 -27.16
CA GLY A 79 9.80 -8.12 -26.07
C GLY A 79 8.33 -7.96 -25.74
N SER A 80 7.62 -9.08 -25.52
CA SER A 80 6.30 -9.13 -24.88
C SER A 80 5.16 -8.38 -25.56
N VAL A 81 5.28 -8.01 -26.84
CA VAL A 81 4.25 -7.25 -27.58
C VAL A 81 4.01 -7.90 -28.94
N LYS A 82 2.77 -8.31 -29.21
CA LYS A 82 2.34 -8.73 -30.54
C LYS A 82 2.15 -7.51 -31.46
N VAL A 83 2.49 -7.69 -32.73
CA VAL A 83 2.39 -6.65 -33.76
C VAL A 83 1.58 -7.12 -34.95
N GLU A 84 0.93 -6.17 -35.60
CA GLU A 84 0.10 -6.35 -36.77
C GLU A 84 0.47 -5.31 -37.83
N ASN A 85 0.01 -5.50 -39.07
CA ASN A 85 0.13 -4.52 -40.15
C ASN A 85 1.55 -4.00 -40.39
N VAL A 86 2.55 -4.89 -40.29
CA VAL A 86 3.96 -4.52 -40.47
C VAL A 86 4.23 -4.11 -41.91
N GLN A 87 4.81 -2.93 -42.09
CA GLN A 87 5.21 -2.38 -43.38
C GLN A 87 6.55 -1.67 -43.24
N ALA A 88 7.43 -1.84 -44.22
CA ALA A 88 8.69 -1.11 -44.28
C ALA A 88 8.87 -0.51 -45.68
N LYS A 89 9.50 0.66 -45.74
CA LYS A 89 9.83 1.35 -46.99
C LYS A 89 11.15 2.11 -46.86
N ASP A 90 11.87 2.22 -47.97
CA ASP A 90 13.03 3.10 -48.11
C ASP A 90 12.81 4.10 -49.26
N THR A 91 13.87 4.77 -49.71
CA THR A 91 13.82 5.71 -50.84
C THR A 91 13.50 5.05 -52.18
N THR A 92 13.65 3.73 -52.30
CA THR A 92 13.42 2.97 -53.53
C THR A 92 12.03 2.35 -53.61
N GLY A 93 11.32 2.24 -52.49
CA GLY A 93 9.96 1.73 -52.43
C GLY A 93 9.72 0.85 -51.20
N GLN A 94 8.82 -0.12 -51.35
CA GLN A 94 8.46 -1.04 -50.27
C GLN A 94 9.53 -2.11 -50.06
N LEU A 95 9.82 -2.42 -48.80
CA LEU A 95 10.76 -3.44 -48.38
C LEU A 95 10.01 -4.72 -47.98
N SER A 96 10.64 -5.87 -48.19
CA SER A 96 10.09 -7.16 -47.75
C SER A 96 10.27 -7.32 -46.25
N THR A 97 9.21 -7.71 -45.54
CA THR A 97 9.19 -7.91 -44.09
C THR A 97 8.73 -9.32 -43.73
N ASP A 98 9.43 -9.96 -42.79
CA ASP A 98 9.05 -11.24 -42.18
C ASP A 98 8.87 -11.05 -40.67
N VAL A 99 7.78 -11.58 -40.10
CA VAL A 99 7.41 -11.37 -38.70
C VAL A 99 7.24 -12.72 -38.02
N LYS A 100 7.97 -12.92 -36.93
CA LYS A 100 7.87 -14.13 -36.11
C LYS A 100 7.60 -13.76 -34.66
N PHE A 101 6.83 -14.61 -33.99
CA PHE A 101 6.60 -14.50 -32.55
C PHE A 101 7.08 -15.79 -31.88
N GLU A 102 8.23 -15.72 -31.22
CA GLU A 102 8.90 -16.87 -30.60
C GLU A 102 9.40 -16.49 -29.20
N GLY A 103 9.21 -17.37 -28.21
CA GLY A 103 9.73 -17.14 -26.85
C GLY A 103 9.28 -15.81 -26.23
N ASN A 104 8.04 -15.38 -26.51
CA ASN A 104 7.48 -14.11 -26.04
C ASN A 104 8.23 -12.87 -26.56
N THR A 105 8.85 -12.99 -27.72
CA THR A 105 9.52 -11.90 -28.45
C THR A 105 9.00 -11.87 -29.88
N THR A 106 8.59 -10.70 -30.34
CA THR A 106 8.32 -10.43 -31.75
C THR A 106 9.63 -10.08 -32.45
N ILE A 107 9.95 -10.78 -33.53
CA ILE A 107 11.10 -10.50 -34.38
C ILE A 107 10.58 -10.02 -35.73
N ILE A 108 10.88 -8.77 -36.08
CA ILE A 108 10.57 -8.19 -37.39
C ILE A 108 11.87 -8.14 -38.18
N SER A 109 11.94 -8.92 -39.26
CA SER A 109 13.06 -8.92 -40.20
C SER A 109 12.71 -8.08 -41.43
N VAL A 110 13.54 -7.12 -41.78
CA VAL A 110 13.38 -6.24 -42.94
C VAL A 110 14.53 -6.50 -43.90
N LYS A 111 14.25 -6.88 -45.14
CA LYS A 111 15.27 -7.08 -46.18
C LYS A 111 15.46 -5.80 -46.99
N PHE A 112 16.72 -5.37 -47.15
CA PHE A 112 17.03 -4.15 -47.89
C PHE A 112 17.09 -4.41 -49.40
N ASN A 113 16.57 -3.46 -50.19
CA ASN A 113 16.60 -3.53 -51.65
C ASN A 113 17.93 -3.01 -52.25
N GLN A 114 18.71 -2.29 -51.45
CA GLN A 114 19.94 -1.61 -51.86
C GLN A 114 21.11 -1.98 -50.94
N ARG A 115 22.31 -2.08 -51.52
CA ARG A 115 23.56 -2.33 -50.80
C ARG A 115 24.31 -1.02 -50.64
N VAL A 116 24.44 -0.54 -49.41
CA VAL A 116 25.14 0.71 -49.09
C VAL A 116 26.51 0.37 -48.49
N ILE A 117 27.56 0.55 -49.30
CA ILE A 117 28.96 0.24 -48.96
C ILE A 117 29.73 1.55 -48.78
N GLY A 118 30.60 1.61 -47.78
CA GLY A 118 31.52 2.72 -47.54
C GLY A 118 31.31 3.40 -46.20
N ILE A 119 32.41 3.86 -45.62
CA ILE A 119 32.44 4.55 -44.32
C ILE A 119 31.55 5.79 -44.38
N ASP A 120 30.77 6.00 -43.33
CA ASP A 120 29.84 7.11 -43.13
C ASP A 120 28.67 7.18 -44.12
N LYS A 121 28.50 6.18 -45.00
CA LYS A 121 27.30 6.08 -45.85
C LYS A 121 26.10 5.68 -45.02
N THR A 122 24.95 6.27 -45.34
CA THR A 122 23.70 6.08 -44.61
C THR A 122 22.63 5.42 -45.46
N LEU A 123 21.79 4.62 -44.80
CA LEU A 123 20.62 3.97 -45.37
C LEU A 123 19.40 4.35 -44.52
N PRO A 124 18.63 5.38 -44.92
CA PRO A 124 17.39 5.75 -44.25
C PRO A 124 16.25 4.84 -44.71
N PHE A 125 15.46 4.35 -43.76
CA PHE A 125 14.24 3.60 -44.02
C PHE A 125 13.22 3.84 -42.91
N SER A 126 11.95 3.56 -43.19
CA SER A 126 10.89 3.63 -42.19
C SER A 126 10.23 2.27 -42.00
N LEU A 127 9.91 1.97 -40.75
CA LEU A 127 9.18 0.77 -40.32
C LEU A 127 7.93 1.21 -39.57
N SER A 128 6.76 0.71 -39.98
CA SER A 128 5.49 0.96 -39.32
C SER A 128 4.75 -0.33 -39.01
N TYR A 129 4.08 -0.38 -37.87
CA TYR A 129 3.25 -1.50 -37.44
C TYR A 129 2.24 -1.03 -36.39
N SER A 130 1.21 -1.84 -36.13
CA SER A 130 0.22 -1.57 -35.08
C SER A 130 0.31 -2.59 -33.96
N SER A 131 -0.07 -2.20 -32.75
CA SER A 131 -0.22 -3.14 -31.64
C SER A 131 -1.44 -2.77 -30.78
N PRO A 132 -2.31 -3.75 -30.45
CA PRO A 132 -3.39 -3.56 -29.49
C PRO A 132 -2.93 -3.74 -28.03
N GLU A 133 -1.69 -4.19 -27.77
CA GLU A 133 -1.23 -4.58 -26.42
C GLU A 133 -0.48 -3.46 -25.68
N ILE A 134 -0.10 -2.37 -26.36
CA ILE A 134 0.66 -1.25 -25.75
C ILE A 134 -0.22 -0.42 -24.81
N VAL A 135 -1.51 -0.28 -25.15
CA VAL A 135 -2.46 0.53 -24.39
C VAL A 135 -3.58 -0.35 -23.88
N THR A 136 -3.86 -0.24 -22.60
CA THR A 136 -4.89 -1.00 -21.91
C THR A 136 -5.91 -0.04 -21.30
N ARG A 137 -7.20 -0.33 -21.50
CA ARG A 137 -8.28 0.38 -20.80
C ARG A 137 -8.81 -0.49 -19.66
N SER A 138 -8.64 -0.01 -18.44
CA SER A 138 -9.11 -0.66 -17.21
C SER A 138 -10.11 0.27 -16.56
N GLY A 139 -11.41 -0.02 -16.73
CA GLY A 139 -12.47 0.86 -16.23
C GLY A 139 -12.39 2.29 -16.79
N GLN A 140 -12.03 3.22 -15.92
CA GLN A 140 -11.90 4.66 -16.22
C GLN A 140 -10.47 5.07 -16.54
N ILE A 141 -9.50 4.18 -16.33
CA ILE A 141 -8.08 4.45 -16.49
C ILE A 141 -7.58 3.90 -17.81
N TRP A 142 -6.78 4.72 -18.49
CA TRP A 142 -5.98 4.29 -19.64
C TRP A 142 -4.53 4.14 -19.22
N GLU A 143 -3.94 2.98 -19.47
CA GLU A 143 -2.54 2.68 -19.19
C GLU A 143 -1.78 2.48 -20.49
N ILE A 144 -0.59 3.06 -20.59
CA ILE A 144 0.35 2.87 -21.69
C ILE A 144 1.58 2.18 -21.11
N SER A 145 2.01 1.09 -21.72
CA SER A 145 3.21 0.35 -21.32
C SER A 145 4.08 0.05 -22.54
N ILE A 146 5.24 0.71 -22.61
CA ILE A 146 6.25 0.51 -23.64
C ILE A 146 7.52 -0.04 -22.95
N PRO A 147 8.00 -1.23 -23.33
CA PRO A 147 9.18 -1.83 -22.73
C PRO A 147 10.43 -0.95 -22.81
N ARG A 148 11.39 -1.18 -21.91
CA ARG A 148 12.69 -0.49 -21.93
C ARG A 148 13.50 -0.82 -23.19
N LEU A 149 14.41 0.09 -23.55
CA LEU A 149 15.33 -0.11 -24.67
C LEU A 149 16.54 -0.94 -24.22
N ALA A 150 16.90 -1.96 -25.00
CA ALA A 150 18.12 -2.73 -24.74
C ALA A 150 19.36 -1.87 -24.94
N LYS A 151 20.32 -1.95 -24.01
CA LYS A 151 21.59 -1.22 -24.13
C LYS A 151 22.41 -1.81 -25.28
N SER A 152 22.74 -0.98 -26.27
CA SER A 152 23.65 -1.33 -27.37
C SER A 152 24.53 -0.12 -27.71
N ALA A 153 25.82 -0.38 -27.94
CA ALA A 153 26.79 0.63 -28.36
C ALA A 153 26.55 1.14 -29.80
N ASP A 154 25.75 0.41 -30.58
CA ASP A 154 25.46 0.75 -31.97
C ASP A 154 24.33 1.76 -32.09
N ILE A 155 23.49 1.89 -31.06
CA ILE A 155 22.44 2.91 -31.01
C ILE A 155 23.09 4.25 -30.72
N ALA A 156 23.00 5.18 -31.67
CA ALA A 156 23.58 6.51 -31.59
C ALA A 156 22.64 7.49 -30.90
N SER A 157 21.53 7.83 -31.56
CA SER A 157 20.42 8.57 -30.98
C SER A 157 19.15 7.73 -30.95
N TYR A 158 18.31 7.98 -29.95
CA TYR A 158 16.98 7.41 -29.90
C TYR A 158 16.03 8.45 -29.29
N THR A 159 14.98 8.80 -30.02
CA THR A 159 13.92 9.69 -29.54
C THR A 159 12.58 8.98 -29.70
N ALA A 160 11.82 8.87 -28.59
CA ALA A 160 10.46 8.37 -28.62
C ALA A 160 9.47 9.51 -28.38
N LYS A 161 8.41 9.54 -29.18
CA LYS A 161 7.26 10.42 -28.99
C LYS A 161 6.01 9.58 -28.77
N VAL A 162 5.27 9.84 -27.70
CA VAL A 162 3.97 9.21 -27.43
C VAL A 162 2.89 10.25 -27.61
N SER A 163 1.97 10.04 -28.57
CA SER A 163 0.82 10.90 -28.83
C SER A 163 -0.44 10.21 -28.32
N VAL A 164 -1.16 10.87 -27.42
CA VAL A 164 -2.34 10.33 -26.74
C VAL A 164 -3.52 11.28 -26.91
N PRO A 165 -4.75 10.79 -27.15
CA PRO A 165 -5.93 11.65 -27.19
C PRO A 165 -6.16 12.40 -25.86
N VAL A 166 -6.51 13.69 -25.92
CA VAL A 166 -6.83 14.49 -24.72
C VAL A 166 -8.05 13.95 -23.97
N ILE A 167 -8.96 13.26 -24.66
CA ILE A 167 -10.15 12.63 -24.06
C ILE A 167 -9.82 11.49 -23.08
N PHE A 168 -8.57 10.99 -23.06
CA PHE A 168 -8.15 10.00 -22.06
C PHE A 168 -8.07 10.59 -20.65
N GLY A 169 -8.14 11.92 -20.54
CA GLY A 169 -8.18 12.64 -19.27
C GLY A 169 -6.82 13.16 -18.81
N GLU A 170 -6.78 13.58 -17.55
CA GLU A 170 -5.58 14.11 -16.92
C GLU A 170 -4.50 13.03 -16.78
N VAL A 171 -3.25 13.45 -16.90
CA VAL A 171 -2.08 12.59 -16.70
C VAL A 171 -1.95 12.28 -15.21
N ALA A 172 -2.24 11.05 -14.79
CA ALA A 172 -2.02 10.61 -13.42
C ALA A 172 -0.52 10.55 -13.10
N PHE A 173 0.26 9.92 -14.00
CA PHE A 173 1.71 9.86 -13.95
C PHE A 173 2.33 9.54 -15.32
N THR A 174 3.63 9.83 -15.44
CA THR A 174 4.50 9.42 -16.54
C THR A 174 5.85 8.98 -15.95
N ILE A 175 6.30 7.79 -16.32
CA ILE A 175 7.65 7.31 -15.98
C ILE A 175 8.31 6.77 -17.24
N PRO A 176 9.53 7.20 -17.59
CA PRO A 176 10.27 8.29 -16.94
C PRO A 176 9.52 9.62 -17.08
N LYS A 177 9.94 10.66 -16.36
CA LYS A 177 9.38 12.00 -16.57
C LYS A 177 9.74 12.44 -18.00
N PRO A 178 8.76 12.84 -18.84
CA PRO A 178 9.03 13.25 -20.21
C PRO A 178 9.95 14.47 -20.24
N GLU A 179 10.82 14.53 -21.24
CA GLU A 179 11.66 15.71 -21.51
C GLU A 179 10.81 16.92 -21.91
N GLY A 180 9.75 16.67 -22.67
CA GLY A 180 8.80 17.68 -23.09
C GLY A 180 7.37 17.13 -23.18
N GLN A 181 6.41 18.01 -22.92
CA GLN A 181 4.99 17.75 -23.13
C GLN A 181 4.39 18.92 -23.90
N THR A 182 3.63 18.62 -24.95
CA THR A 182 2.90 19.61 -25.74
C THR A 182 1.48 19.14 -25.99
N VAL A 183 0.53 20.08 -26.09
CA VAL A 183 -0.86 19.78 -26.46
C VAL A 183 -1.09 20.36 -27.84
N LEU A 184 -1.46 19.50 -28.79
CA LEU A 184 -1.69 19.83 -30.19
C LEU A 184 -3.11 19.40 -30.56
N GLY A 185 -4.04 20.36 -30.53
CA GLY A 185 -5.45 20.11 -30.86
C GLY A 185 -6.10 19.08 -29.93
N SER A 186 -6.47 17.91 -30.48
CA SER A 186 -7.09 16.80 -29.73
C SER A 186 -6.10 15.79 -29.18
N GLN A 187 -4.79 16.03 -29.32
CA GLN A 187 -3.71 15.15 -28.88
C GLN A 187 -2.80 15.85 -27.87
N GLN A 188 -2.26 15.07 -26.95
CA GLN A 188 -1.17 15.43 -26.04
C GLN A 188 0.05 14.57 -26.38
N GLU A 189 1.18 15.20 -26.65
CA GLU A 189 2.42 14.56 -27.05
C GLU A 189 3.46 14.62 -25.92
N PHE A 190 4.20 13.53 -25.76
CA PHE A 190 5.24 13.35 -24.74
C PHE A 190 6.52 12.87 -25.40
N THR A 191 7.65 13.50 -25.09
CA THR A 191 8.95 13.17 -25.69
C THR A 191 9.90 12.55 -24.66
N PHE A 192 10.61 11.50 -25.06
CA PHE A 192 11.56 10.75 -24.24
C PHE A 192 12.89 10.55 -24.97
N THR A 193 13.97 10.60 -24.20
CA THR A 193 15.34 10.47 -24.70
C THR A 193 15.88 9.05 -24.57
N LYS A 194 16.98 8.78 -25.27
CA LYS A 194 17.72 7.51 -25.21
C LYS A 194 18.16 7.17 -23.79
N GLU A 195 18.71 8.13 -23.07
CA GLU A 195 19.26 7.95 -21.72
C GLU A 195 18.17 7.53 -20.74
N GLN A 196 16.97 8.11 -20.88
CA GLN A 196 15.79 7.75 -20.11
C GLN A 196 15.33 6.30 -20.42
N LEU A 197 15.27 5.93 -21.70
CA LEU A 197 14.78 4.62 -22.14
C LEU A 197 15.76 3.47 -21.91
N PHE A 198 17.04 3.78 -21.70
CA PHE A 198 18.04 2.82 -21.21
C PHE A 198 17.91 2.52 -19.72
N GLN A 199 17.27 3.40 -18.95
CA GLN A 199 17.04 3.22 -17.51
C GLN A 199 15.73 2.48 -17.25
N SER A 200 14.63 2.89 -17.90
CA SER A 200 13.31 2.28 -17.71
C SER A 200 12.47 2.30 -19.00
N GLY A 201 11.42 1.46 -19.05
CA GLY A 201 10.38 1.58 -20.08
C GLY A 201 9.52 2.83 -19.87
N ILE A 202 8.71 3.18 -20.88
CA ILE A 202 7.69 4.24 -20.74
C ILE A 202 6.44 3.60 -20.17
N ALA A 203 5.99 4.05 -19.00
CA ALA A 203 4.66 3.74 -18.54
C ALA A 203 3.92 4.97 -18.03
N MET A 204 2.71 5.13 -18.55
CA MET A 204 1.87 6.32 -18.38
C MET A 204 0.47 5.88 -17.98
N SER A 205 -0.21 6.70 -17.19
CA SER A 205 -1.60 6.47 -16.82
C SER A 205 -2.39 7.76 -16.92
N PHE A 206 -3.63 7.64 -17.42
CA PHE A 206 -4.56 8.74 -17.60
C PHE A 206 -5.86 8.45 -16.88
N GLY A 207 -6.37 9.44 -16.15
CA GLY A 207 -7.53 9.35 -15.27
C GLY A 207 -7.21 9.78 -13.84
N LYS A 208 -8.25 10.05 -13.04
CA LYS A 208 -8.11 10.63 -11.69
C LYS A 208 -8.08 9.57 -10.59
N ASN A 209 -8.96 8.60 -10.70
CA ASN A 209 -9.27 7.58 -9.70
C ASN A 209 -9.94 6.39 -10.41
N GLN A 210 -9.94 5.23 -9.75
CA GLN A 210 -10.65 4.05 -10.23
C GLN A 210 -11.60 3.57 -9.15
N VAL A 211 -12.86 3.33 -9.53
CA VAL A 211 -13.86 2.75 -8.62
C VAL A 211 -14.05 1.28 -8.95
N PHE A 212 -14.07 0.44 -7.92
CA PHE A 212 -14.45 -0.96 -7.98
C PHE A 212 -15.65 -1.19 -7.07
N SER A 213 -16.50 -2.14 -7.45
CA SER A 213 -17.46 -2.77 -6.55
C SER A 213 -16.88 -4.09 -6.04
N PHE A 214 -17.19 -4.44 -4.80
CA PHE A 214 -16.81 -5.71 -4.21
C PHE A 214 -18.00 -6.41 -3.56
N GLU A 215 -18.01 -7.73 -3.64
CA GLU A 215 -18.82 -8.64 -2.84
C GLU A 215 -17.89 -9.69 -2.24
N LEU A 216 -17.82 -9.72 -0.91
CA LEU A 216 -16.94 -10.58 -0.14
C LEU A 216 -17.78 -11.54 0.69
N LYS A 217 -17.56 -12.83 0.51
CA LYS A 217 -18.25 -13.90 1.24
C LYS A 217 -17.31 -14.50 2.28
N TYR A 218 -17.84 -14.73 3.47
CA TYR A 218 -17.10 -15.27 4.60
C TYR A 218 -17.89 -16.41 5.22
N PHE A 219 -17.20 -17.46 5.59
CA PHE A 219 -17.73 -18.53 6.42
C PHE A 219 -17.04 -18.51 7.78
N LEU A 220 -17.85 -18.46 8.84
CA LEU A 220 -17.42 -18.57 10.23
C LEU A 220 -18.08 -19.79 10.85
N GLU A 221 -17.37 -20.49 11.73
CA GLU A 221 -17.93 -21.60 12.49
C GLU A 221 -17.41 -21.64 13.91
N ASN A 222 -18.29 -22.02 14.83
CA ASN A 222 -17.94 -22.28 16.22
C ASN A 222 -18.09 -23.77 16.53
N ASN A 223 -16.97 -24.49 16.50
CA ASN A 223 -16.96 -25.92 16.83
C ASN A 223 -16.99 -26.21 18.34
N ASN A 224 -16.99 -25.18 19.19
CA ASN A 224 -17.00 -25.31 20.64
C ASN A 224 -18.43 -25.45 21.20
N LEU A 225 -18.51 -25.86 22.48
CA LEU A 225 -19.76 -25.96 23.25
C LEU A 225 -20.14 -24.64 23.97
N THR A 226 -19.30 -23.62 23.86
CA THR A 226 -19.51 -22.29 24.44
C THR A 226 -19.61 -21.24 23.34
N ASN A 227 -20.19 -20.08 23.67
CA ASN A 227 -20.15 -18.93 22.77
C ASN A 227 -18.69 -18.56 22.45
N GLN A 228 -18.44 -18.16 21.22
CA GLN A 228 -17.14 -17.67 20.77
C GLN A 228 -17.30 -16.34 20.04
N TYR A 229 -16.30 -15.46 20.16
CA TYR A 229 -16.18 -14.29 19.31
C TYR A 229 -15.23 -14.60 18.17
N ASP A 230 -15.60 -14.16 16.97
CA ASP A 230 -14.77 -14.29 15.77
C ASP A 230 -14.81 -12.99 14.95
N TYR A 231 -13.85 -12.83 14.05
CA TYR A 231 -13.62 -11.60 13.31
C TYR A 231 -13.41 -11.86 11.83
N ILE A 232 -14.07 -11.07 10.99
CA ILE A 232 -13.76 -10.97 9.57
C ILE A 232 -13.07 -9.66 9.27
N THR A 233 -12.13 -9.67 8.33
CA THR A 233 -11.51 -8.45 7.81
C THR A 233 -12.33 -7.85 6.69
N LEU A 234 -12.50 -6.54 6.71
CA LEU A 234 -13.07 -5.75 5.63
C LEU A 234 -11.98 -4.88 5.00
N PRO A 235 -12.10 -4.53 3.71
CA PRO A 235 -11.19 -3.57 3.07
C PRO A 235 -11.12 -2.27 3.90
N PRO A 236 -9.93 -1.79 4.29
CA PRO A 236 -9.79 -0.61 5.11
C PRO A 236 -9.74 0.67 4.28
N ASP A 237 -9.96 1.81 4.94
CA ASP A 237 -9.50 3.12 4.45
C ASP A 237 -7.98 3.24 4.66
N ASN A 238 -7.25 3.73 3.65
CA ASN A 238 -5.84 4.09 3.79
C ASN A 238 -5.50 5.33 2.94
N THR A 239 -4.21 5.57 2.68
CA THR A 239 -3.74 6.72 1.90
C THR A 239 -3.95 6.57 0.39
N TYR A 240 -4.17 5.34 -0.11
CA TYR A 240 -4.34 5.02 -1.53
C TYR A 240 -5.76 4.57 -1.88
N GLN A 241 -6.61 4.30 -0.90
CA GLN A 241 -7.99 3.93 -1.14
C GLN A 241 -8.97 4.47 -0.10
N ARG A 242 -10.21 4.69 -0.56
CA ARG A 242 -11.37 5.00 0.26
C ARG A 242 -12.43 3.93 0.06
N ILE A 243 -13.05 3.49 1.14
CA ILE A 243 -14.14 2.51 1.06
C ILE A 243 -15.51 3.16 1.25
N VAL A 244 -16.51 2.62 0.58
CA VAL A 244 -17.92 2.88 0.83
C VAL A 244 -18.61 1.55 1.03
N LEU A 245 -18.91 1.24 2.29
CA LEU A 245 -19.54 0.00 2.68
C LEU A 245 -21.06 0.15 2.57
N GLN A 246 -21.67 -0.60 1.65
CA GLN A 246 -23.10 -0.54 1.42
C GLN A 246 -23.86 -1.40 2.43
N LYS A 247 -23.39 -2.62 2.67
CA LYS A 247 -24.10 -3.59 3.49
C LYS A 247 -23.19 -4.69 3.99
N ILE A 248 -23.39 -5.12 5.23
CA ILE A 248 -22.91 -6.42 5.73
C ILE A 248 -24.12 -7.21 6.22
N GLU A 249 -24.27 -8.44 5.73
CA GLU A 249 -25.34 -9.34 6.12
C GLU A 249 -24.82 -10.71 6.55
N PRO A 250 -25.13 -11.17 7.77
CA PRO A 250 -25.77 -10.42 8.85
C PRO A 250 -24.87 -9.30 9.40
N ALA A 251 -25.47 -8.28 10.01
CA ALA A 251 -24.74 -7.15 10.57
C ALA A 251 -23.81 -7.60 11.71
N PRO A 252 -22.58 -7.05 11.80
CA PRO A 252 -21.67 -7.35 12.90
C PRO A 252 -22.12 -6.68 14.20
N LEU A 253 -21.57 -7.14 15.33
CA LEU A 253 -21.77 -6.50 16.62
C LEU A 253 -21.06 -5.15 16.71
N ASP A 254 -19.89 -5.05 16.08
CA ASP A 254 -19.04 -3.88 16.04
C ASP A 254 -18.02 -4.03 14.91
N VAL A 255 -17.49 -2.92 14.40
CA VAL A 255 -16.32 -2.89 13.54
C VAL A 255 -15.23 -2.11 14.25
N THR A 256 -14.13 -2.82 14.55
CA THR A 256 -12.97 -2.25 15.24
C THR A 256 -11.84 -2.00 14.24
N VAL A 257 -10.89 -1.14 14.62
CA VAL A 257 -9.69 -0.86 13.82
C VAL A 257 -8.48 -1.35 14.60
N ASP A 258 -7.69 -2.21 13.99
CA ASP A 258 -6.46 -2.72 14.62
C ASP A 258 -5.29 -1.71 14.51
N THR A 259 -4.12 -2.10 15.01
CA THR A 259 -2.92 -1.26 15.01
C THR A 259 -2.36 -0.96 13.62
N ASP A 260 -2.67 -1.80 12.63
CA ASP A 260 -2.22 -1.62 11.24
C ASP A 260 -3.26 -0.90 10.37
N GLY A 261 -4.43 -0.58 10.94
CA GLY A 261 -5.51 0.13 10.27
C GLY A 261 -6.54 -0.78 9.60
N ASN A 262 -6.53 -2.09 9.85
CA ASN A 262 -7.52 -3.01 9.28
C ASN A 262 -8.86 -2.90 9.98
N PHE A 263 -9.94 -3.07 9.22
CA PHE A 263 -11.29 -3.10 9.75
C PHE A 263 -11.68 -4.53 10.12
N LEU A 264 -11.95 -4.77 11.40
CA LEU A 264 -12.29 -6.07 11.96
C LEU A 264 -13.75 -6.07 12.42
N ALA A 265 -14.62 -6.73 11.66
CA ALA A 265 -16.03 -6.91 12.00
C ALA A 265 -16.20 -8.09 12.96
N LYS A 266 -16.73 -7.81 14.14
CA LYS A 266 -16.86 -8.74 15.27
C LYS A 266 -18.20 -9.46 15.23
N TYR A 267 -18.16 -10.78 15.34
CA TYR A 267 -19.33 -11.65 15.45
C TYR A 267 -19.31 -12.46 16.74
N LYS A 268 -20.49 -12.74 17.29
CA LYS A 268 -20.67 -13.71 18.37
C LYS A 268 -21.36 -14.93 17.80
N LEU A 269 -20.67 -16.06 17.86
CA LEU A 269 -21.16 -17.35 17.40
C LEU A 269 -21.64 -18.16 18.60
N LEU A 270 -22.88 -18.64 18.55
CA LEU A 270 -23.45 -19.58 19.49
C LEU A 270 -22.75 -20.96 19.37
N PRO A 271 -22.88 -21.86 20.36
CA PRO A 271 -22.29 -23.19 20.28
C PRO A 271 -22.75 -23.92 19.02
N ARG A 272 -21.81 -24.52 18.28
CA ARG A 272 -22.07 -25.25 17.02
C ARG A 272 -22.68 -24.39 15.90
N GLN A 273 -22.69 -23.06 16.03
CA GLN A 273 -23.22 -22.19 15.00
C GLN A 273 -22.25 -22.10 13.82
N GLN A 274 -22.80 -22.19 12.62
CA GLN A 274 -22.17 -21.79 11.37
C GLN A 274 -22.82 -20.50 10.87
N LEU A 275 -22.03 -19.59 10.31
CA LEU A 275 -22.49 -18.28 9.88
C LEU A 275 -21.85 -17.93 8.54
N ASN A 276 -22.70 -17.68 7.54
CA ASN A 276 -22.29 -17.07 6.28
C ASN A 276 -22.49 -15.56 6.39
N VAL A 277 -21.45 -14.79 6.07
CA VAL A 277 -21.49 -13.34 6.03
C VAL A 277 -21.18 -12.87 4.61
N THR A 278 -21.94 -11.89 4.13
CA THR A 278 -21.68 -11.21 2.85
C THR A 278 -21.51 -9.72 3.10
N ALA A 279 -20.36 -9.17 2.74
CA ALA A 279 -20.08 -7.75 2.75
C ALA A 279 -20.07 -7.20 1.31
N LYS A 280 -20.82 -6.12 1.06
CA LYS A 280 -20.90 -5.45 -0.24
C LYS A 280 -20.52 -3.99 -0.09
N GLY A 281 -19.78 -3.48 -1.06
CA GLY A 281 -19.37 -2.10 -1.07
C GLY A 281 -18.62 -1.71 -2.33
N ASN A 282 -18.03 -0.54 -2.27
CA ASN A 282 -17.18 0.02 -3.30
C ASN A 282 -15.86 0.47 -2.69
N VAL A 283 -14.82 0.45 -3.51
CA VAL A 283 -13.52 1.03 -3.18
C VAL A 283 -13.12 1.98 -4.29
N GLU A 284 -12.68 3.16 -3.91
CA GLU A 284 -12.08 4.15 -4.79
C GLU A 284 -10.58 4.13 -4.55
N VAL A 285 -9.82 3.85 -5.61
CA VAL A 285 -8.36 3.67 -5.59
C VAL A 285 -7.70 4.86 -6.28
N PHE A 286 -6.54 5.25 -5.75
CA PHE A 286 -5.71 6.36 -6.21
C PHE A 286 -4.29 5.88 -6.49
N SER A 287 -3.65 6.43 -7.52
CA SER A 287 -2.25 6.11 -7.86
C SER A 287 -1.21 6.81 -6.98
N LYS A 288 -1.64 7.77 -6.17
CA LYS A 288 -0.81 8.55 -5.25
C LYS A 288 -1.56 8.75 -3.92
N PRO A 289 -0.83 8.98 -2.81
CA PRO A 289 -1.47 9.33 -1.55
C PRO A 289 -2.44 10.51 -1.71
N PHE A 290 -3.74 10.31 -1.45
CA PHE A 290 -4.75 11.36 -1.58
C PHE A 290 -5.11 12.03 -0.24
N ARG A 291 -4.68 11.43 0.88
CA ARG A 291 -4.82 11.96 2.24
C ARG A 291 -3.44 12.26 2.80
N LYS A 292 -3.32 13.40 3.47
CA LYS A 292 -2.08 13.77 4.17
C LYS A 292 -2.01 13.01 5.49
N ILE A 293 -0.84 12.45 5.80
CA ILE A 293 -0.56 11.94 7.13
C ILE A 293 -0.14 13.11 8.02
N GLU A 294 -0.78 13.26 9.17
CA GLU A 294 -0.53 14.36 10.10
C GLU A 294 0.47 14.01 11.21
N LYS A 295 0.87 12.73 11.32
CA LYS A 295 1.70 12.26 12.43
C LYS A 295 2.75 11.24 11.98
N GLU A 296 3.99 11.49 12.39
CA GLU A 296 5.09 10.52 12.32
C GLU A 296 4.83 9.31 13.21
N LEU A 297 5.45 8.17 12.86
CA LEU A 297 5.43 6.99 13.71
C LEU A 297 6.14 7.27 15.04
N THR A 298 5.49 6.88 16.14
CA THR A 298 6.09 6.85 17.48
C THR A 298 7.24 5.84 17.53
N SER A 299 8.13 5.95 18.52
CA SER A 299 9.24 5.00 18.70
C SER A 299 8.74 3.55 18.84
N GLU A 300 7.62 3.34 19.54
CA GLU A 300 6.98 2.03 19.70
C GLU A 300 6.45 1.47 18.36
N GLU A 301 5.86 2.33 17.53
CA GLU A 301 5.41 1.94 16.19
C GLU A 301 6.60 1.64 15.28
N LYS A 302 7.67 2.44 15.32
CA LYS A 302 8.90 2.19 14.56
C LYS A 302 9.48 0.82 14.93
N GLU A 303 9.64 0.53 16.22
CA GLU A 303 10.15 -0.77 16.70
C GLU A 303 9.29 -1.95 16.22
N ARG A 304 7.96 -1.82 16.31
CA ARG A 304 7.02 -2.82 15.81
C ARG A 304 7.21 -3.11 14.32
N TYR A 305 7.43 -2.04 13.55
CA TYR A 305 7.54 -2.10 12.09
C TYR A 305 8.97 -2.33 11.60
N THR A 306 9.97 -2.49 12.47
CA THR A 306 11.34 -2.90 12.12
C THR A 306 11.75 -4.24 12.75
N GLY A 307 10.96 -4.76 13.69
CA GLY A 307 11.24 -6.01 14.38
C GLY A 307 11.05 -7.28 13.54
N PRO A 308 11.68 -8.41 13.94
CA PRO A 308 11.56 -9.70 13.28
C PRO A 308 10.16 -10.29 13.42
N GLN A 309 9.74 -11.08 12.44
CA GLN A 309 8.49 -11.83 12.42
C GLN A 309 8.71 -13.20 11.76
N LYS A 310 7.71 -14.09 11.82
CA LYS A 310 7.81 -15.47 11.30
C LYS A 310 8.31 -15.55 9.85
N TYR A 311 7.86 -14.63 8.98
CA TYR A 311 8.25 -14.59 7.56
C TYR A 311 9.12 -13.38 7.20
N TRP A 312 9.42 -12.52 8.18
CA TRP A 312 10.29 -11.36 8.02
C TRP A 312 11.45 -11.50 8.99
N GLU A 313 12.37 -12.40 8.67
CA GLU A 313 13.44 -12.84 9.56
C GLU A 313 14.61 -11.83 9.61
N THR A 314 14.35 -10.65 10.20
CA THR A 314 15.30 -9.52 10.23
C THR A 314 16.54 -9.77 11.09
N ASP A 315 16.52 -10.82 11.90
CA ASP A 315 17.58 -11.20 12.83
C ASP A 315 18.62 -12.13 12.22
N ILE A 316 18.33 -12.77 11.08
CA ILE A 316 19.23 -13.67 10.36
C ILE A 316 20.40 -12.90 9.73
N ALA A 317 21.62 -13.41 9.90
CA ALA A 317 22.85 -12.78 9.43
C ALA A 317 22.80 -12.41 7.93
N LEU A 318 22.35 -13.33 7.07
CA LEU A 318 22.23 -13.10 5.63
C LEU A 318 21.31 -11.91 5.29
N VAL A 319 20.19 -11.76 6.00
CA VAL A 319 19.24 -10.65 5.81
C VAL A 319 19.87 -9.34 6.29
N LYS A 320 20.50 -9.35 7.47
CA LYS A 320 21.20 -8.18 8.03
C LYS A 320 22.33 -7.68 7.14
N ASP A 321 23.19 -8.58 6.67
CA ASP A 321 24.34 -8.24 5.83
C ASP A 321 23.89 -7.59 4.52
N LYS A 322 22.84 -8.15 3.90
CA LYS A 322 22.26 -7.58 2.68
C LYS A 322 21.55 -6.24 2.94
N ALA A 323 20.82 -6.11 4.04
CA ALA A 323 20.17 -4.86 4.41
C ALA A 323 21.18 -3.72 4.66
N ASN A 324 22.30 -4.03 5.32
CA ASN A 324 23.41 -3.10 5.56
C ASN A 324 24.08 -2.60 4.28
N GLU A 325 24.06 -3.39 3.20
CA GLU A 325 24.56 -3.00 1.88
C GLU A 325 23.60 -2.03 1.18
N LEU A 326 22.29 -2.34 1.18
CA LEU A 326 21.29 -1.65 0.35
C LEU A 326 20.80 -0.33 0.96
N LYS A 327 20.58 -0.27 2.28
CA LYS A 327 20.24 0.91 3.12
C LYS A 327 19.01 1.75 2.77
N THR A 328 18.51 1.72 1.54
CA THR A 328 17.43 2.59 1.05
C THR A 328 16.28 1.75 0.46
N PRO A 329 15.03 2.24 0.53
CA PRO A 329 13.89 1.51 -0.05
C PRO A 329 14.09 1.19 -1.54
N GLN A 330 14.66 2.12 -2.31
CA GLN A 330 14.88 1.94 -3.75
C GLN A 330 15.96 0.90 -4.05
N ALA A 331 17.08 0.91 -3.33
CA ALA A 331 18.11 -0.11 -3.51
C ALA A 331 17.59 -1.51 -3.13
N ILE A 332 16.80 -1.59 -2.05
CA ILE A 332 16.13 -2.82 -1.62
C ILE A 332 15.17 -3.31 -2.69
N TYR A 333 14.29 -2.44 -3.19
CA TYR A 333 13.37 -2.75 -4.28
C TYR A 333 14.11 -3.31 -5.50
N ASN A 334 15.15 -2.59 -5.97
CA ASN A 334 15.92 -2.98 -7.14
C ASN A 334 16.61 -4.33 -6.93
N PHE A 335 17.14 -4.58 -5.74
CA PHE A 335 17.74 -5.87 -5.41
C PHE A 335 16.71 -7.00 -5.47
N VAL A 336 15.55 -6.84 -4.84
CA VAL A 336 14.49 -7.86 -4.82
C VAL A 336 13.97 -8.15 -6.23
N ALA A 337 13.62 -7.10 -6.99
CA ALA A 337 13.06 -7.24 -8.34
C ALA A 337 14.03 -7.90 -9.34
N ASN A 338 15.35 -7.68 -9.17
CA ASN A 338 16.38 -8.26 -10.05
C ASN A 338 16.94 -9.60 -9.58
N SER A 339 16.83 -9.94 -8.29
CA SER A 339 17.44 -11.16 -7.74
C SER A 339 16.50 -12.35 -7.74
N LEU A 340 15.19 -12.13 -7.62
CA LEU A 340 14.20 -13.20 -7.58
C LEU A 340 13.64 -13.50 -8.96
N SER A 341 13.37 -14.78 -9.25
CA SER A 341 12.63 -15.23 -10.43
C SER A 341 11.27 -15.80 -10.02
N TYR A 342 10.23 -15.36 -10.72
CA TYR A 342 8.85 -15.76 -10.43
C TYR A 342 8.58 -17.19 -10.91
N ASN A 343 8.16 -18.08 -9.99
CA ASN A 343 7.84 -19.47 -10.30
C ASN A 343 6.33 -19.68 -10.51
N GLN A 344 5.90 -19.70 -11.78
CA GLN A 344 4.49 -19.92 -12.15
C GLN A 344 3.99 -21.34 -11.82
N GLU A 345 4.88 -22.34 -11.75
CA GLU A 345 4.49 -23.73 -11.48
C GLU A 345 4.00 -23.90 -10.04
N ARG A 346 4.46 -23.07 -9.10
CA ARG A 346 3.93 -23.05 -7.72
C ARG A 346 2.43 -22.69 -7.67
N LEU A 347 1.92 -21.92 -8.63
CA LEU A 347 0.50 -21.52 -8.66
C LEU A 347 -0.45 -22.67 -9.02
N LYS A 348 0.08 -23.74 -9.62
CA LYS A 348 -0.70 -24.94 -9.98
C LYS A 348 -0.89 -25.88 -8.79
N GLN A 349 -0.21 -25.61 -7.67
CA GLN A 349 -0.31 -26.43 -6.47
C GLN A 349 -1.65 -26.16 -5.75
N PRO A 350 -2.30 -27.19 -5.18
CA PRO A 350 -3.57 -27.02 -4.45
C PRO A 350 -3.48 -26.06 -3.25
N LYS A 351 -2.27 -25.90 -2.70
CA LYS A 351 -1.94 -25.01 -1.61
C LYS A 351 -0.55 -24.46 -1.83
N ILE A 352 -0.42 -23.14 -1.83
CA ILE A 352 0.87 -22.46 -1.91
C ILE A 352 1.38 -22.24 -0.48
N GLU A 353 2.51 -22.84 -0.16
CA GLU A 353 3.20 -22.59 1.11
C GLU A 353 4.03 -21.31 1.02
N ARG A 354 3.85 -20.38 1.98
CA ARG A 354 4.67 -19.17 2.14
C ARG A 354 6.00 -19.53 2.79
N LYS A 355 7.11 -19.09 2.19
CA LYS A 355 8.46 -19.52 2.59
C LYS A 355 9.25 -18.51 3.43
N GLY A 356 8.88 -17.23 3.41
CA GLY A 356 9.58 -16.16 4.14
C GLY A 356 10.82 -15.60 3.41
N ALA A 357 11.38 -14.52 3.98
CA ALA A 357 12.44 -13.74 3.36
C ALA A 357 13.78 -14.49 3.29
N ALA A 358 14.12 -15.21 4.36
CA ALA A 358 15.37 -15.97 4.40
C ALA A 358 15.42 -17.06 3.33
N SER A 359 14.30 -17.76 3.13
CA SER A 359 14.16 -18.75 2.06
C SER A 359 14.23 -18.11 0.68
N ALA A 360 13.59 -16.94 0.49
CA ALA A 360 13.67 -16.19 -0.77
C ALA A 360 15.11 -15.84 -1.18
N LEU A 361 15.98 -15.50 -0.22
CA LEU A 361 17.41 -15.26 -0.48
C LEU A 361 18.18 -16.53 -0.85
N LEU A 362 17.86 -17.66 -0.23
CA LEU A 362 18.55 -18.93 -0.45
C LEU A 362 18.09 -19.63 -1.74
N THR A 363 16.83 -19.46 -2.12
CA THR A 363 16.23 -20.07 -3.32
C THR A 363 15.58 -19.00 -4.21
N PRO A 364 16.38 -18.12 -4.84
CA PRO A 364 15.87 -16.96 -5.58
C PRO A 364 15.01 -17.34 -6.79
N ASN A 365 15.17 -18.54 -7.34
CA ASN A 365 14.43 -18.99 -8.53
C ASN A 365 13.06 -19.62 -8.22
N ASP A 366 12.62 -19.59 -6.96
CA ASP A 366 11.42 -20.28 -6.50
C ASP A 366 10.50 -19.36 -5.69
N ALA A 367 10.26 -18.14 -6.18
CA ALA A 367 9.48 -17.11 -5.50
C ALA A 367 8.10 -16.88 -6.15
N VAL A 368 7.10 -16.54 -5.34
CA VAL A 368 5.84 -15.91 -5.77
C VAL A 368 5.65 -14.56 -5.04
N CYS A 369 4.56 -13.83 -5.26
CA CYS A 369 4.41 -12.46 -4.73
C CYS A 369 4.64 -12.34 -3.21
N MET A 370 4.33 -13.39 -2.44
CA MET A 370 4.62 -13.46 -1.01
C MET A 370 6.12 -13.37 -0.73
N GLU A 371 6.97 -14.15 -1.40
CA GLU A 371 8.42 -14.12 -1.15
C GLU A 371 9.08 -12.82 -1.64
N PHE A 372 8.59 -12.22 -2.72
CA PHE A 372 9.00 -10.88 -3.15
C PHE A 372 8.68 -9.84 -2.07
N THR A 373 7.46 -9.89 -1.53
CA THR A 373 7.01 -8.99 -0.46
C THR A 373 7.75 -9.23 0.85
N ASP A 374 7.90 -10.47 1.26
CA ASP A 374 8.59 -10.87 2.48
C ASP A 374 10.04 -10.42 2.47
N LEU A 375 10.74 -10.64 1.35
CA LEU A 375 12.12 -10.24 1.22
C LEU A 375 12.28 -8.73 1.28
N PHE A 376 11.43 -7.98 0.58
CA PHE A 376 11.44 -6.52 0.66
C PHE A 376 11.22 -6.04 2.10
N VAL A 377 10.17 -6.53 2.77
CA VAL A 377 9.84 -6.14 4.14
C VAL A 377 10.98 -6.48 5.07
N ALA A 378 11.52 -7.70 5.05
CA ALA A 378 12.60 -8.10 5.94
C ALA A 378 13.87 -7.26 5.75
N LEU A 379 14.27 -6.97 4.50
CA LEU A 379 15.43 -6.13 4.20
C LEU A 379 15.21 -4.68 4.64
N ALA A 380 14.02 -4.11 4.38
CA ALA A 380 13.68 -2.75 4.80
C ALA A 380 13.71 -2.64 6.33
N ARG A 381 13.07 -3.57 7.02
CA ARG A 381 13.05 -3.63 8.48
C ARG A 381 14.45 -3.77 9.09
N ALA A 382 15.27 -4.68 8.54
CA ALA A 382 16.65 -4.87 8.98
C ALA A 382 17.53 -3.63 8.71
N ALA A 383 17.20 -2.82 7.70
CA ALA A 383 17.84 -1.53 7.43
C ALA A 383 17.29 -0.38 8.31
N GLY A 384 16.37 -0.66 9.24
CA GLY A 384 15.75 0.34 10.12
C GLY A 384 14.63 1.15 9.47
N ILE A 385 14.13 0.72 8.31
CA ILE A 385 13.02 1.35 7.59
C ILE A 385 11.73 0.61 8.00
N PRO A 386 10.75 1.29 8.64
CA PRO A 386 9.46 0.69 8.93
C PRO A 386 8.80 0.17 7.65
N ALA A 387 8.45 -1.11 7.63
CA ALA A 387 7.86 -1.76 6.46
C ALA A 387 6.79 -2.78 6.84
N ARG A 388 5.81 -2.99 5.97
CA ARG A 388 4.69 -3.90 6.20
C ARG A 388 4.21 -4.54 4.90
N GLU A 389 3.54 -5.68 5.02
CA GLU A 389 2.90 -6.38 3.91
C GLU A 389 1.49 -5.80 3.68
N VAL A 390 1.07 -5.74 2.42
CA VAL A 390 -0.31 -5.54 2.01
C VAL A 390 -0.75 -6.76 1.24
N GLU A 391 -1.96 -7.26 1.54
CA GLU A 391 -2.57 -8.38 0.82
C GLU A 391 -3.97 -7.94 0.35
N GLY A 392 -4.28 -8.20 -0.91
CA GLY A 392 -5.47 -7.64 -1.53
C GLY A 392 -5.75 -8.17 -2.93
N TYR A 393 -6.56 -7.45 -3.69
CA TYR A 393 -6.89 -7.79 -5.07
C TYR A 393 -6.11 -6.86 -6.01
N ALA A 394 -5.51 -7.41 -7.06
CA ALA A 394 -4.88 -6.61 -8.11
C ALA A 394 -5.47 -6.99 -9.48
N PHE A 395 -5.96 -6.01 -10.23
CA PHE A 395 -6.52 -6.24 -11.56
C PHE A 395 -5.42 -6.26 -12.64
N THR A 396 -5.48 -7.23 -13.55
CA THR A 396 -4.63 -7.29 -14.73
C THR A 396 -5.37 -7.87 -15.93
N GLN A 397 -5.05 -7.40 -17.13
CA GLN A 397 -5.46 -8.01 -18.40
C GLN A 397 -4.36 -8.89 -19.01
N ASN A 398 -3.16 -8.90 -18.41
CA ASN A 398 -2.01 -9.65 -18.87
C ASN A 398 -1.35 -10.36 -17.69
N GLU A 399 -1.92 -11.51 -17.31
CA GLU A 399 -1.44 -12.35 -16.20
C GLU A 399 0.01 -12.84 -16.40
N ARG A 400 0.53 -12.84 -17.63
CA ARG A 400 1.93 -13.19 -17.91
C ARG A 400 2.90 -12.09 -17.42
N LEU A 401 2.54 -10.82 -17.59
CA LEU A 401 3.39 -9.67 -17.22
C LEU A 401 3.14 -9.19 -15.80
N LYS A 402 1.90 -9.32 -15.33
CA LYS A 402 1.45 -8.88 -14.00
C LYS A 402 0.76 -10.09 -13.35
N PRO A 403 1.53 -11.11 -12.93
CA PRO A 403 0.95 -12.33 -12.39
C PRO A 403 0.35 -12.08 -11.01
N LEU A 404 -0.64 -12.91 -10.68
CA LEU A 404 -1.32 -12.90 -9.40
C LEU A 404 -1.05 -14.24 -8.72
N SER A 405 -0.60 -14.24 -7.46
CA SER A 405 -0.05 -15.46 -6.87
C SER A 405 -0.88 -16.10 -5.77
N LEU A 406 -1.83 -15.39 -5.19
CA LEU A 406 -2.57 -15.92 -4.06
C LEU A 406 -3.85 -16.56 -4.59
N THR A 407 -3.69 -17.77 -5.11
CA THR A 407 -4.81 -18.68 -5.32
C THR A 407 -5.09 -19.37 -4.01
N PHE A 408 -6.11 -18.92 -3.28
CA PHE A 408 -6.76 -19.88 -2.38
C PHE A 408 -7.30 -20.99 -3.30
N ALA A 409 -7.25 -22.24 -2.83
CA ALA A 409 -8.08 -23.30 -3.42
C ALA A 409 -9.41 -22.65 -3.85
N GLY A 410 -9.81 -22.79 -5.12
CA GLY A 410 -11.10 -22.29 -5.59
C GLY A 410 -11.17 -21.02 -6.43
N GLY A 411 -10.04 -20.47 -6.85
CA GLY A 411 -10.04 -19.40 -7.86
C GLY A 411 -10.31 -18.00 -7.33
N ASP A 412 -10.18 -17.77 -6.02
CA ASP A 412 -9.92 -16.42 -5.52
C ASP A 412 -8.48 -16.07 -5.85
N ILE A 413 -8.28 -14.98 -6.58
CA ILE A 413 -6.96 -14.54 -7.03
C ILE A 413 -6.63 -13.25 -6.30
N LEU A 414 -5.74 -13.34 -5.30
CA LEU A 414 -5.21 -12.19 -4.58
C LEU A 414 -3.76 -11.90 -4.98
N HIS A 415 -3.25 -10.79 -4.48
CA HIS A 415 -1.87 -10.33 -4.65
C HIS A 415 -1.31 -9.79 -3.34
N ALA A 416 0.00 -9.89 -3.16
CA ALA A 416 0.71 -9.35 -2.01
C ALA A 416 1.81 -8.42 -2.49
N TRP A 417 1.92 -7.27 -1.85
CA TRP A 417 2.93 -6.25 -2.13
C TRP A 417 3.34 -5.52 -0.85
N PRO A 418 4.57 -4.99 -0.77
CA PRO A 418 5.03 -4.28 0.42
C PRO A 418 4.66 -2.79 0.45
N GLU A 419 4.65 -2.26 1.67
CA GLU A 419 4.70 -0.83 1.97
C GLU A 419 5.94 -0.51 2.81
N TYR A 420 6.52 0.68 2.60
CA TYR A 420 7.52 1.26 3.49
C TYR A 420 7.05 2.64 3.99
N TRP A 421 7.54 3.07 5.15
CA TRP A 421 7.23 4.38 5.70
C TRP A 421 8.19 5.45 5.19
N ASP A 422 7.63 6.53 4.65
CA ASP A 422 8.30 7.80 4.38
C ASP A 422 7.78 8.87 5.35
N ASP A 423 8.68 9.63 5.99
CA ASP A 423 8.28 10.61 7.00
C ASP A 423 7.46 11.80 6.44
N ASN A 424 7.53 12.06 5.13
CA ASN A 424 6.77 13.14 4.48
C ASN A 424 5.47 12.64 3.84
N LEU A 425 5.48 11.44 3.28
CA LEU A 425 4.39 10.90 2.48
C LEU A 425 3.57 9.82 3.19
N GLY A 426 4.08 9.25 4.28
CA GLY A 426 3.46 8.15 5.00
C GLY A 426 3.81 6.77 4.45
N TRP A 427 2.89 5.81 4.57
CA TRP A 427 3.04 4.51 3.94
C TRP A 427 3.03 4.64 2.42
N ILE A 428 4.10 4.19 1.77
CA ILE A 428 4.29 4.15 0.32
C ILE A 428 4.23 2.70 -0.14
N GLN A 429 3.33 2.41 -1.09
CA GLN A 429 3.19 1.09 -1.69
C GLN A 429 4.14 0.91 -2.86
N VAL A 430 4.80 -0.26 -2.94
CA VAL A 430 5.65 -0.65 -4.06
C VAL A 430 5.39 -2.10 -4.43
N ASP A 431 5.64 -2.51 -5.68
CA ASP A 431 5.45 -3.89 -6.12
C ASP A 431 6.71 -4.44 -6.84
N PRO A 432 7.61 -5.12 -6.10
CA PRO A 432 8.79 -5.72 -6.71
C PRO A 432 8.44 -6.95 -7.57
N THR A 433 7.28 -7.59 -7.37
CA THR A 433 6.83 -8.73 -8.17
C THR A 433 6.53 -8.27 -9.60
N TRP A 434 5.64 -7.27 -9.73
CA TRP A 434 5.28 -6.74 -11.05
C TRP A 434 6.43 -5.94 -11.69
N GLY A 435 7.28 -5.30 -10.89
CA GLY A 435 8.54 -4.72 -11.38
C GLY A 435 9.42 -5.75 -12.10
N SER A 436 9.55 -6.94 -11.51
CA SER A 436 10.34 -8.04 -12.09
C SER A 436 9.71 -8.62 -13.36
N THR A 437 8.40 -8.90 -13.35
CA THR A 437 7.74 -9.67 -14.42
C THR A 437 7.26 -8.82 -15.61
N SER A 438 7.16 -7.50 -15.45
CA SER A 438 6.68 -6.59 -16.49
C SER A 438 7.73 -6.17 -17.53
N GLY A 439 8.96 -6.66 -17.42
CA GLY A 439 10.04 -6.31 -18.36
C GLY A 439 10.69 -4.95 -18.10
N GLY A 440 10.68 -4.49 -16.84
CA GLY A 440 11.34 -3.26 -16.40
C GLY A 440 10.43 -2.03 -16.36
N LEU A 441 9.12 -2.21 -16.15
CA LEU A 441 8.28 -1.10 -15.71
C LEU A 441 8.62 -0.78 -14.25
N ASP A 442 8.64 0.51 -13.94
CA ASP A 442 8.90 0.98 -12.59
C ASP A 442 7.65 0.80 -11.72
N TYR A 443 7.70 -0.11 -10.75
CA TYR A 443 6.67 -0.29 -9.71
C TYR A 443 7.16 0.15 -8.32
N PHE A 444 8.22 0.96 -8.26
CA PHE A 444 8.73 1.57 -7.04
C PHE A 444 8.19 2.99 -6.86
N ASN A 445 8.24 3.80 -7.93
CA ASN A 445 7.76 5.18 -7.90
C ASN A 445 6.24 5.30 -8.17
N LYS A 446 5.59 4.18 -8.53
CA LYS A 446 4.15 4.07 -8.76
C LYS A 446 3.69 2.66 -8.47
N LEU A 447 2.50 2.51 -7.90
CA LEU A 447 1.84 1.21 -7.83
C LEU A 447 0.90 1.07 -9.04
N ASP A 448 -0.25 1.75 -9.04
CA ASP A 448 -1.16 2.04 -10.17
C ASP A 448 -2.58 2.31 -9.60
N PHE A 449 -3.64 2.10 -10.39
CA PHE A 449 -5.05 2.18 -9.98
C PHE A 449 -5.73 0.81 -9.87
N ASN A 450 -4.96 -0.28 -9.96
CA ASN A 450 -5.48 -1.65 -10.06
C ASN A 450 -5.37 -2.42 -8.74
N HIS A 451 -4.68 -1.87 -7.73
CA HIS A 451 -4.48 -2.50 -6.43
C HIS A 451 -5.53 -2.06 -5.42
N ILE A 452 -6.27 -3.04 -4.89
CA ILE A 452 -7.23 -2.89 -3.81
C ILE A 452 -6.67 -3.57 -2.58
N THR A 453 -6.39 -2.80 -1.55
CA THR A 453 -5.98 -3.29 -0.23
C THR A 453 -7.17 -3.99 0.44
N PHE A 454 -6.99 -5.23 0.86
CA PHE A 454 -7.93 -5.89 1.76
C PHE A 454 -7.43 -5.96 3.20
N VAL A 455 -6.14 -6.22 3.39
CA VAL A 455 -5.48 -6.20 4.71
C VAL A 455 -4.06 -5.62 4.60
N GLN A 456 -3.60 -5.03 5.68
CA GLN A 456 -2.25 -4.49 5.88
C GLN A 456 -1.67 -5.16 7.13
N ARG A 457 -0.47 -5.71 7.04
CA ARG A 457 0.17 -6.49 8.09
C ARG A 457 1.53 -5.92 8.39
N GLY A 458 1.67 -5.26 9.52
CA GLY A 458 2.96 -4.83 10.04
C GLY A 458 3.22 -5.33 11.46
N SER A 459 2.16 -5.52 12.25
CA SER A 459 2.24 -6.01 13.62
C SER A 459 2.44 -7.54 13.69
N SER A 460 2.00 -8.27 12.67
CA SER A 460 2.12 -9.72 12.55
C SER A 460 2.28 -10.12 11.09
N SER A 461 3.19 -11.06 10.78
CA SER A 461 3.35 -11.57 9.41
C SER A 461 2.29 -12.61 9.01
N THR A 462 1.29 -12.89 9.85
CA THR A 462 0.25 -13.89 9.57
C THR A 462 -1.17 -13.41 9.80
N SER A 463 -1.35 -12.28 10.49
CA SER A 463 -2.65 -11.82 10.94
C SER A 463 -2.82 -10.33 10.69
N PRO A 464 -4.03 -9.88 10.33
CA PRO A 464 -5.26 -10.67 10.16
C PRO A 464 -5.31 -11.42 8.82
N LEU A 465 -6.24 -12.38 8.69
CA LEU A 465 -6.46 -13.12 7.43
C LEU A 465 -7.24 -12.26 6.44
N PRO A 466 -6.95 -12.26 5.13
CA PRO A 466 -7.69 -11.46 4.16
C PRO A 466 -9.07 -12.06 3.84
N PRO A 467 -9.96 -11.28 3.21
CA PRO A 467 -11.09 -11.82 2.46
C PRO A 467 -10.62 -12.92 1.49
N GLY A 468 -11.41 -14.00 1.37
CA GLY A 468 -11.01 -15.19 0.62
C GLY A 468 -10.35 -16.29 1.46
N SER A 469 -9.77 -15.97 2.64
CA SER A 469 -9.27 -17.00 3.57
C SER A 469 -10.36 -17.69 4.40
N TYR A 470 -11.52 -17.06 4.54
CA TYR A 470 -12.63 -17.52 5.38
C TYR A 470 -13.53 -18.54 4.65
N LYS A 471 -13.00 -19.74 4.38
CA LYS A 471 -13.67 -20.78 3.60
C LYS A 471 -14.14 -21.95 4.45
N ARG A 472 -15.13 -22.68 3.94
CA ARG A 472 -15.53 -23.97 4.50
C ARG A 472 -14.48 -25.04 4.18
N GLN A 473 -14.15 -25.89 5.14
CA GLN A 473 -13.16 -26.95 4.94
C GLN A 473 -13.59 -27.99 3.90
N ASP A 474 -14.89 -28.22 3.74
CA ASP A 474 -15.48 -29.15 2.76
C ASP A 474 -15.62 -28.54 1.36
N ASN A 475 -15.52 -27.22 1.22
CA ASN A 475 -15.61 -26.52 -0.06
C ASN A 475 -14.51 -25.47 -0.22
N LEU A 476 -13.26 -25.89 -0.04
CA LEU A 476 -12.11 -25.01 -0.23
C LEU A 476 -12.08 -24.42 -1.64
N GLN A 477 -12.68 -25.06 -2.64
CA GLN A 477 -12.65 -24.62 -4.04
C GLN A 477 -13.70 -23.55 -4.42
N GLU A 478 -14.44 -22.99 -3.46
CA GLU A 478 -15.43 -21.95 -3.74
C GLU A 478 -14.83 -20.56 -3.82
N ARG A 479 -15.14 -19.80 -4.87
CA ARG A 479 -14.76 -18.38 -4.99
C ARG A 479 -15.59 -17.50 -4.04
N ASN A 480 -14.91 -16.73 -3.20
CA ASN A 480 -15.52 -15.88 -2.17
C ASN A 480 -15.25 -14.38 -2.35
N VAL A 481 -14.35 -14.01 -3.27
CA VAL A 481 -13.97 -12.63 -3.57
C VAL A 481 -14.43 -12.27 -4.97
N PHE A 482 -15.38 -11.35 -5.05
CA PHE A 482 -15.91 -10.81 -6.30
C PHE A 482 -15.59 -9.33 -6.37
N VAL A 483 -14.87 -8.93 -7.41
CA VAL A 483 -14.50 -7.53 -7.66
C VAL A 483 -14.81 -7.21 -9.12
N SER A 484 -15.38 -6.04 -9.38
CA SER A 484 -15.63 -5.56 -10.74
C SER A 484 -15.51 -4.05 -10.81
N PHE A 485 -15.26 -3.51 -12.01
CA PHE A 485 -15.22 -2.06 -12.21
C PHE A 485 -16.60 -1.43 -11.96
N ALA A 486 -16.59 -0.23 -11.36
CA ALA A 486 -17.75 0.63 -11.21
C ALA A 486 -17.46 2.01 -11.82
N GLN A 487 -18.51 2.72 -12.24
CA GLN A 487 -18.38 4.07 -12.81
C GLN A 487 -18.34 5.14 -11.72
N GLU A 488 -19.20 5.05 -10.71
CA GLU A 488 -19.28 6.05 -9.65
C GLU A 488 -19.40 5.40 -8.28
N LEU A 489 -19.00 6.14 -7.25
CA LEU A 489 -19.28 5.76 -5.87
C LEU A 489 -20.80 5.90 -5.61
N PRO A 490 -21.39 5.00 -4.81
CA PRO A 490 -22.77 5.16 -4.37
C PRO A 490 -22.89 6.39 -3.44
N ILE A 491 -24.12 6.81 -3.16
CA ILE A 491 -24.39 7.94 -2.26
C ILE A 491 -23.70 7.70 -0.91
N ILE A 492 -22.81 8.61 -0.55
CA ILE A 492 -22.02 8.56 0.67
C ILE A 492 -22.84 9.15 1.82
N THR A 493 -22.93 8.42 2.93
CA THR A 493 -23.52 8.90 4.17
C THR A 493 -22.48 8.81 5.29
N SER A 494 -22.32 9.88 6.06
CA SER A 494 -21.30 9.98 7.13
C SER A 494 -21.86 10.44 8.46
N THR A 495 -23.19 10.47 8.62
CA THR A 495 -23.85 11.01 9.81
C THR A 495 -23.77 10.00 10.96
N PRO A 496 -23.07 10.32 12.07
CA PRO A 496 -23.05 9.46 13.24
C PRO A 496 -24.38 9.51 14.01
N GLN A 497 -24.67 8.44 14.73
CA GLN A 497 -25.70 8.41 15.77
C GLN A 497 -25.03 8.65 17.13
N LEU A 498 -25.56 9.60 17.90
CA LEU A 498 -25.06 9.96 19.23
C LEU A 498 -26.09 9.60 20.30
N SER A 499 -25.64 9.19 21.48
CA SER A 499 -26.47 9.11 22.68
C SER A 499 -25.67 9.40 23.95
N LEU A 500 -26.37 9.87 24.97
CA LEU A 500 -25.83 10.10 26.31
C LEU A 500 -26.58 9.22 27.30
N ASP A 501 -25.83 8.45 28.08
CA ASP A 501 -26.35 7.71 29.22
C ASP A 501 -26.00 8.47 30.51
N ILE A 502 -27.02 9.12 31.07
CA ILE A 502 -26.95 9.90 32.31
C ILE A 502 -28.32 9.89 33.02
N PRO A 503 -28.36 9.90 34.36
CA PRO A 503 -29.61 10.11 35.08
C PRO A 503 -30.23 11.47 34.78
N GLU A 504 -31.57 11.52 34.61
CA GLU A 504 -32.31 12.78 34.41
C GLU A 504 -32.15 13.78 35.58
N LYS A 505 -31.84 13.26 36.76
CA LYS A 505 -31.68 14.01 38.00
C LYS A 505 -30.33 13.70 38.62
N ILE A 506 -29.56 14.73 38.91
CA ILE A 506 -28.28 14.63 39.59
C ILE A 506 -28.27 15.49 40.85
N LEU A 507 -27.42 15.16 41.81
CA LEU A 507 -27.24 15.93 43.04
C LEU A 507 -26.11 16.95 42.88
N SER A 508 -26.38 18.19 43.26
CA SER A 508 -25.38 19.27 43.24
C SER A 508 -24.19 18.94 44.13
N GLY A 509 -22.98 19.16 43.63
CA GLY A 509 -21.72 18.88 44.34
C GLY A 509 -21.30 17.41 44.40
N VAL A 510 -22.11 16.47 43.91
CA VAL A 510 -21.72 15.05 43.77
C VAL A 510 -21.23 14.83 42.33
N PRO A 511 -19.99 14.35 42.12
CA PRO A 511 -19.53 14.01 40.77
C PRO A 511 -20.39 12.91 40.14
N VAL A 512 -20.78 13.09 38.88
CA VAL A 512 -21.57 12.13 38.12
C VAL A 512 -20.81 11.71 36.87
N LYS A 513 -20.78 10.40 36.62
CA LYS A 513 -20.28 9.83 35.37
C LYS A 513 -21.35 9.90 34.29
N VAL A 514 -20.92 10.24 33.09
CA VAL A 514 -21.73 10.35 31.88
C VAL A 514 -21.07 9.51 30.81
N THR A 515 -21.82 8.60 30.20
CA THR A 515 -21.30 7.78 29.10
C THR A 515 -21.85 8.32 27.79
N ALA A 516 -20.99 8.87 26.95
CA ALA A 516 -21.32 9.24 25.59
C ALA A 516 -21.09 8.04 24.68
N ASN A 517 -22.11 7.62 23.93
CA ASN A 517 -22.00 6.57 22.93
C ASN A 517 -22.12 7.18 21.55
N ILE A 518 -21.23 6.74 20.66
CA ILE A 518 -21.26 7.11 19.25
C ILE A 518 -21.32 5.84 18.42
N LYS A 519 -22.09 5.89 17.34
CA LYS A 519 -22.20 4.80 16.38
C LYS A 519 -22.15 5.36 14.97
N ASN A 520 -21.30 4.81 14.12
CA ASN A 520 -21.32 5.16 12.70
C ASN A 520 -22.38 4.31 11.98
N ILE A 521 -23.49 4.96 11.61
CA ILE A 521 -24.58 4.35 10.82
C ILE A 521 -24.48 4.68 9.32
N GLY A 522 -23.45 5.44 8.92
CA GLY A 522 -23.19 5.82 7.55
C GLY A 522 -22.46 4.73 6.76
N SER A 523 -22.28 4.98 5.46
CA SER A 523 -21.58 4.10 4.53
C SER A 523 -20.08 4.35 4.42
N THR A 524 -19.54 5.42 5.03
CA THR A 524 -18.11 5.74 5.02
C THR A 524 -17.54 5.95 6.42
N SER A 525 -16.22 5.89 6.54
CA SER A 525 -15.50 6.17 7.79
C SER A 525 -15.54 7.66 8.13
N ILE A 526 -15.76 7.97 9.41
CA ILE A 526 -15.59 9.32 9.97
C ILE A 526 -14.15 9.42 10.48
N ILE A 527 -13.37 10.37 9.99
CA ILE A 527 -11.90 10.42 10.16
C ILE A 527 -11.50 11.73 10.84
N GLY A 528 -10.67 11.64 11.89
CA GLY A 528 -10.01 12.78 12.51
C GLY A 528 -10.89 13.70 13.36
N GLU A 529 -12.14 13.33 13.61
CA GLU A 529 -13.11 14.15 14.36
C GLU A 529 -12.89 14.06 15.88
N GLU A 530 -13.25 15.12 16.61
CA GLU A 530 -13.24 15.15 18.07
C GLU A 530 -14.66 14.92 18.61
N ILE A 531 -14.79 14.07 19.63
CA ILE A 531 -16.00 14.02 20.45
C ILE A 531 -15.89 15.10 21.53
N ILE A 532 -16.89 15.97 21.63
CA ILE A 532 -16.87 17.09 22.57
C ILE A 532 -18.15 17.04 23.42
N LEU A 533 -17.97 17.02 24.73
CA LEU A 533 -19.04 17.25 25.68
C LEU A 533 -18.94 18.68 26.20
N THR A 534 -20.05 19.42 26.18
CA THR A 534 -20.16 20.73 26.81
C THR A 534 -21.34 20.78 27.76
N SER A 535 -21.26 21.68 28.73
CA SER A 535 -22.28 21.92 29.76
C SER A 535 -22.39 23.42 30.00
N THR A 536 -23.61 23.89 30.27
CA THR A 536 -23.86 25.31 30.52
C THR A 536 -23.58 25.74 31.97
N LYS A 537 -23.65 24.80 32.92
CA LYS A 537 -23.52 25.10 34.37
C LYS A 537 -22.54 24.22 35.13
N LEU A 538 -22.43 22.95 34.76
CA LEU A 538 -21.54 22.01 35.42
C LEU A 538 -20.13 22.09 34.81
N LYS A 539 -19.13 21.79 35.64
CA LYS A 539 -17.76 21.68 35.18
C LYS A 539 -17.48 20.23 34.79
N ILE A 540 -16.89 20.05 33.62
CA ILE A 540 -16.35 18.76 33.20
C ILE A 540 -15.01 18.58 33.91
N ILE A 541 -14.91 17.54 34.73
CA ILE A 541 -13.73 17.21 35.55
C ILE A 541 -12.68 16.48 34.71
N THR A 542 -13.12 15.60 33.81
CA THR A 542 -12.27 14.89 32.85
C THR A 542 -11.93 15.75 31.64
N LYS A 543 -11.18 15.21 30.68
CA LYS A 543 -11.03 15.84 29.37
C LYS A 543 -12.41 16.01 28.74
N ALA A 544 -12.75 17.25 28.36
CA ALA A 544 -14.02 17.58 27.71
C ALA A 544 -14.06 17.17 26.24
N LYS A 545 -12.90 16.82 25.67
CA LYS A 545 -12.76 16.41 24.28
C LYS A 545 -11.79 15.25 24.13
N GLU A 546 -12.08 14.38 23.16
CA GLU A 546 -11.22 13.26 22.79
C GLU A 546 -11.19 13.10 21.27
N GLN A 547 -10.00 12.85 20.71
CA GLN A 547 -9.82 12.72 19.27
C GLN A 547 -10.05 11.27 18.83
N ILE A 548 -10.84 11.09 17.78
CA ILE A 548 -11.09 9.79 17.17
C ILE A 548 -10.41 9.78 15.80
N LYS A 549 -9.32 9.01 15.70
CA LYS A 549 -8.56 8.88 14.44
C LYS A 549 -9.46 8.43 13.28
N ILE A 550 -10.22 7.36 13.51
CA ILE A 550 -11.15 6.78 12.53
C ILE A 550 -12.28 6.04 13.24
N LEU A 551 -13.48 6.16 12.69
CA LEU A 551 -14.68 5.44 13.09
C LEU A 551 -15.34 4.83 11.84
N PRO A 552 -15.05 3.56 11.51
CA PRO A 552 -15.60 2.89 10.33
C PRO A 552 -17.12 2.72 10.36
N PRO A 553 -17.79 2.45 9.23
CA PRO A 553 -19.18 2.00 9.22
C PRO A 553 -19.42 0.82 10.17
N TYR A 554 -20.59 0.79 10.82
CA TYR A 554 -20.95 -0.20 11.87
C TYR A 554 -20.11 -0.15 13.16
N SER A 555 -19.12 0.75 13.26
CA SER A 555 -18.32 0.91 14.47
C SER A 555 -19.10 1.65 15.56
N GLN A 556 -18.87 1.27 16.82
CA GLN A 556 -19.39 1.95 18.00
C GLN A 556 -18.29 2.21 19.04
N LYS A 557 -18.34 3.35 19.72
CA LYS A 557 -17.42 3.71 20.80
C LYS A 557 -18.17 4.38 21.95
N SER A 558 -17.66 4.18 23.16
CA SER A 558 -18.19 4.78 24.38
C SER A 558 -17.09 5.56 25.09
N PHE A 559 -17.41 6.76 25.57
CA PHE A 559 -16.51 7.65 26.28
C PHE A 559 -17.11 8.02 27.62
N GLU A 560 -16.32 7.90 28.69
CA GLU A 560 -16.74 8.32 30.02
C GLU A 560 -16.27 9.75 30.32
N PHE A 561 -17.23 10.63 30.59
CA PHE A 561 -16.99 11.97 31.11
C PHE A 561 -17.42 12.04 32.57
N SER A 562 -16.68 12.79 33.39
CA SER A 562 -17.11 13.08 34.77
C SER A 562 -17.51 14.54 34.88
N LEU A 563 -18.74 14.78 35.32
CA LEU A 563 -19.29 16.09 35.62
C LEU A 563 -19.21 16.36 37.12
N GLY A 564 -18.98 17.61 37.50
CA GLY A 564 -19.12 18.04 38.89
C GLY A 564 -19.18 19.54 39.03
N GLY A 565 -19.18 19.99 40.28
CA GLY A 565 -19.44 21.38 40.62
C GLY A 565 -20.93 21.68 40.80
N GLY A 566 -21.29 22.95 40.70
CA GLY A 566 -22.59 23.46 41.11
C GLY A 566 -22.59 23.98 42.55
N LYS A 567 -23.52 24.88 42.87
CA LYS A 567 -23.70 25.40 44.24
C LYS A 567 -24.48 24.34 45.04
N LEU A 568 -23.96 23.87 46.17
CA LEU A 568 -24.53 22.75 46.94
C LEU A 568 -26.04 22.85 47.23
N PHE A 569 -26.56 24.08 47.35
CA PHE A 569 -27.95 24.38 47.68
C PHE A 569 -28.80 24.86 46.49
N SER A 570 -28.27 24.87 45.27
CA SER A 570 -29.04 25.33 44.10
C SER A 570 -29.90 24.22 43.51
N ASP A 571 -31.19 24.50 43.32
CA ASP A 571 -32.08 23.76 42.42
C ASP A 571 -32.01 24.45 41.05
N SER A 572 -31.56 23.73 40.01
CA SER A 572 -31.38 24.33 38.69
C SER A 572 -31.44 23.29 37.58
N GLN A 573 -31.57 23.74 36.34
CA GLN A 573 -31.47 22.90 35.15
C GLN A 573 -30.19 23.23 34.38
N ASP A 574 -29.54 22.21 33.85
CA ASP A 574 -28.39 22.32 32.95
C ASP A 574 -28.69 21.55 31.66
N THR A 575 -27.98 21.88 30.59
CA THR A 575 -28.10 21.18 29.30
C THR A 575 -26.73 20.71 28.89
N LEU A 576 -26.59 19.40 28.70
CA LEU A 576 -25.40 18.80 28.13
C LEU A 576 -25.54 18.79 26.62
N VAL A 577 -24.49 19.23 25.91
CA VAL A 577 -24.43 19.14 24.46
C VAL A 577 -23.26 18.23 24.09
N LEU A 578 -23.58 17.15 23.40
CA LEU A 578 -22.59 16.23 22.84
C LEU A 578 -22.51 16.47 21.34
N SER A 579 -21.32 16.77 20.84
CA SER A 579 -21.06 16.97 19.42
C SER A 579 -19.98 16.02 18.90
N TYR A 580 -20.19 15.54 17.66
CA TYR A 580 -19.23 14.71 16.93
C TYR A 580 -19.58 14.69 15.44
N GLY A 581 -18.60 14.93 14.55
CA GLY A 581 -18.78 14.82 13.10
C GLY A 581 -19.88 15.72 12.52
N GLY A 582 -20.01 16.95 13.04
CA GLY A 582 -21.03 17.92 12.63
C GLY A 582 -22.46 17.64 13.13
N VAL A 583 -22.66 16.57 13.92
CA VAL A 583 -23.93 16.27 14.59
C VAL A 583 -23.85 16.68 16.05
N GLU A 584 -24.92 17.27 16.57
CA GLU A 584 -25.04 17.63 17.97
C GLU A 584 -26.36 17.09 18.56
N ILE A 585 -26.30 16.60 19.79
CA ILE A 585 -27.48 16.27 20.58
C ILE A 585 -27.45 17.06 21.89
N SER A 586 -28.64 17.48 22.34
CA SER A 586 -28.81 18.19 23.62
C SER A 586 -29.59 17.31 24.59
N HIS A 587 -29.10 17.19 25.82
CA HIS A 587 -29.72 16.43 26.88
C HIS A 587 -29.92 17.31 28.14
N PRO A 588 -31.16 17.71 28.46
CA PRO A 588 -31.43 18.50 29.65
C PRO A 588 -31.38 17.65 30.92
N ILE A 589 -30.77 18.17 31.98
CA ILE A 589 -30.66 17.52 33.28
C ILE A 589 -31.11 18.43 34.42
N LYS A 590 -31.74 17.83 35.45
CA LYS A 590 -32.13 18.55 36.67
C LYS A 590 -31.08 18.36 37.75
N ILE A 591 -30.55 19.48 38.24
CA ILE A 591 -29.60 19.53 39.35
C ILE A 591 -30.40 19.80 40.62
N LEU A 592 -30.50 18.79 41.46
CA LEU A 592 -31.15 18.84 42.75
C LEU A 592 -30.16 19.29 43.83
N PRO A 593 -30.57 20.11 44.80
CA PRO A 593 -29.70 20.50 45.90
C PRO A 593 -29.37 19.30 46.80
N ILE A 594 -28.17 19.31 47.39
CA ILE A 594 -27.61 18.15 48.09
C ILE A 594 -28.42 17.72 49.32
N TYR A 595 -29.15 18.64 49.96
CA TYR A 595 -29.99 18.33 51.13
C TYR A 595 -31.16 17.39 50.80
N LYS A 596 -31.56 17.24 49.53
CA LYS A 596 -32.56 16.23 49.13
C LYS A 596 -32.04 14.80 49.32
N LEU A 597 -30.73 14.59 49.49
CA LEU A 597 -30.14 13.31 49.91
C LEU A 597 -30.43 13.00 51.39
N VAL A 598 -30.44 14.04 52.24
CA VAL A 598 -30.66 13.95 53.69
C VAL A 598 -32.15 13.70 54.03
N LEU A 599 -33.06 14.12 53.13
CA LEU A 599 -34.51 13.90 53.24
C LEU A 599 -34.99 12.55 52.67
N LEU A 600 -34.08 11.65 52.30
CA LEU A 600 -34.45 10.29 51.91
C LEU A 600 -34.91 9.51 53.16
N PRO A 601 -36.03 8.76 53.11
CA PRO A 601 -36.52 7.99 54.27
C PRO A 601 -35.47 7.04 54.87
N ALA A 602 -34.54 6.55 54.03
CA ALA A 602 -33.43 5.71 54.44
C ALA A 602 -32.36 6.44 55.27
N PHE A 603 -32.16 7.74 55.02
CA PHE A 603 -31.25 8.56 55.82
C PHE A 603 -31.88 8.91 57.17
N GLU A 604 -33.18 9.22 57.20
CA GLU A 604 -33.92 9.41 58.45
C GLU A 604 -33.90 8.15 59.32
N THR A 605 -34.14 6.97 58.73
CA THR A 605 -34.06 5.70 59.47
C THR A 605 -32.64 5.40 59.94
N ALA A 606 -31.61 5.64 59.11
CA ALA A 606 -30.21 5.49 59.52
C ALA A 606 -29.82 6.45 60.65
N LEU A 607 -30.29 7.70 60.60
CA LEU A 607 -30.07 8.70 61.64
C LEU A 607 -30.76 8.28 62.94
N ILE A 608 -32.01 7.80 62.87
CA ILE A 608 -32.76 7.28 64.02
C ILE A 608 -32.04 6.07 64.62
N ILE A 609 -31.58 5.12 63.79
CA ILE A 609 -30.82 3.95 64.26
C ILE A 609 -29.51 4.39 64.93
N ALA A 610 -28.77 5.32 64.33
CA ALA A 610 -27.54 5.87 64.91
C ALA A 610 -27.83 6.56 66.25
N LEU A 611 -28.91 7.33 66.36
CA LEU A 611 -29.33 7.99 67.59
C LEU A 611 -29.71 6.97 68.67
N ILE A 612 -30.44 5.91 68.31
CA ILE A 612 -30.77 4.80 69.20
C ILE A 612 -29.49 4.12 69.70
N LEU A 613 -28.52 3.83 68.81
CA LEU A 613 -27.24 3.24 69.18
C LEU A 613 -26.43 4.14 70.12
N ILE A 614 -26.42 5.45 69.89
CA ILE A 614 -25.76 6.43 70.76
C ILE A 614 -26.44 6.45 72.14
N VAL A 615 -27.77 6.47 72.21
CA VAL A 615 -28.52 6.46 73.47
C VAL A 615 -28.31 5.15 74.24
N ILE A 616 -28.32 4.00 73.55
CA ILE A 616 -28.00 2.70 74.14
C ILE A 616 -26.56 2.67 74.66
N GLY A 617 -25.61 3.17 73.87
CA GLY A 617 -24.20 3.29 74.26
C GLY A 617 -24.01 4.17 75.49
N PHE A 618 -24.70 5.31 75.55
CA PHE A 618 -24.66 6.22 76.70
C PHE A 618 -25.32 5.61 77.94
N ALA A 619 -26.44 4.91 77.79
CA ALA A 619 -27.09 4.18 78.88
C ALA A 619 -26.22 3.05 79.43
N LEU A 620 -25.53 2.31 78.55
CA LEU A 620 -24.56 1.28 78.92
C LEU A 620 -23.35 1.89 79.63
N TYR A 621 -22.78 2.98 79.10
CA TYR A 621 -21.69 3.73 79.72
C TYR A 621 -22.07 4.21 81.12
N TYR A 622 -23.25 4.84 81.27
CA TYR A 622 -23.75 5.30 82.56
C TYR A 622 -23.98 4.16 83.55
N LYS A 623 -24.51 3.01 83.09
CA LYS A 623 -24.72 1.83 83.93
C LYS A 623 -23.40 1.19 84.38
N ILE A 624 -22.38 1.18 83.53
CA ILE A 624 -21.02 0.70 83.86
C ILE A 624 -20.33 1.67 84.84
N ASN A 625 -20.39 2.98 84.59
CA ASN A 625 -19.78 3.97 85.49
C ASN A 625 -20.46 4.03 86.86
N LYS A 626 -21.80 3.85 86.92
CA LYS A 626 -22.53 3.74 88.19
C LYS A 626 -22.22 2.45 88.97
N ARG A 627 -21.80 1.39 88.27
CA ARG A 627 -21.23 0.18 88.91
C ARG A 627 -19.81 0.43 89.45
N ASN A 628 -18.97 1.19 88.73
CA ASN A 628 -17.63 1.54 89.19
C ASN A 628 -17.64 2.54 90.38
N LEU A 629 -18.59 3.48 90.43
CA LEU A 629 -18.79 4.38 91.59
C LEU A 629 -19.23 3.64 92.87
N LYS A 630 -19.83 2.44 92.76
CA LYS A 630 -20.13 1.59 93.92
C LYS A 630 -18.93 0.75 94.41
N PHE A 631 -17.82 0.70 93.67
CA PHE A 631 -16.61 -0.01 94.05
C PHE A 631 -15.54 0.88 94.71
N HIS A 632 -15.77 2.20 94.86
CA HIS A 632 -14.90 3.12 95.61
C HIS A 632 -15.51 3.61 96.93
N GLN A 633 -16.64 3.05 97.36
CA GLN A 633 -17.22 3.23 98.71
C GLN A 633 -17.31 1.89 99.45
N LYS A 634 -16.23 1.12 99.43
CA LYS A 634 -16.07 -0.06 100.29
C LYS A 634 -14.81 0.10 101.13
#